data_AF-A0A914TK52-F1
#
_entry.id   AF-A0A914TK52-F1
#
_cell.length_a   1.000
_cell.length_b   1.000
_cell.length_c   1.000
_cell.angle_alpha   90.00
_cell.angle_beta   90.00
_cell.angle_gamma   90.00
#
_symmetry.space_group_name_H-M   'P 1'
#
loop_
_entity.id
_entity.type
_entity.pdbx_description
1 polymer ?
#
loop_
_entity_poly.entity_id
_entity_poly.type
_entity_poly.pdbx_seq_one_letter_code
_entity_poly.pdbx_strand_id
1 'polypeptide(L)'
;MPIYDVDDHDLDILRKTVFMEARGESADGQAAVVYVIVTRARLNKSYWGGSKIADVCLKPGQFECWNSSTNIDTQSQEYKNVENIVNDVIFYNEAFKEHDDGSDHYNNPDKEGYREWTNNCDKTKKIGGYQFYKTKPGF
;
A
#
# COMPACT_ATOMS: atom_id res chain seq x y z
N MET A 1 3.38 -18.93 -6.48
CA MET A 1 2.24 -18.80 -5.52
C MET A 1 2.26 -17.37 -5.03
N PRO A 2 1.12 -16.67 -4.96
CA PRO A 2 1.13 -15.29 -4.52
C PRO A 2 1.59 -15.17 -3.05
N ILE A 3 2.14 -14.01 -2.68
CA ILE A 3 2.60 -13.73 -1.30
C ILE A 3 1.45 -13.59 -0.27
N TYR A 4 0.21 -13.57 -0.77
CA TYR A 4 -1.02 -13.46 0.00
C TYR A 4 -2.20 -14.04 -0.80
N ASP A 5 -3.26 -14.46 -0.12
CA ASP A 5 -4.49 -14.93 -0.77
C ASP A 5 -5.20 -13.77 -1.46
N VAL A 6 -5.29 -13.82 -2.79
CA VAL A 6 -5.89 -12.77 -3.63
C VAL A 6 -6.69 -13.39 -4.76
N ASP A 7 -7.86 -12.81 -5.04
CA ASP A 7 -8.64 -13.07 -6.25
C ASP A 7 -8.58 -11.90 -7.26
N ASP A 8 -9.29 -12.04 -8.38
CA ASP A 8 -9.30 -11.01 -9.43
C ASP A 8 -9.85 -9.66 -8.95
N HIS A 9 -10.78 -9.66 -7.99
CA HIS A 9 -11.33 -8.44 -7.43
C HIS A 9 -10.32 -7.75 -6.51
N ASP A 10 -9.66 -8.51 -5.64
CA ASP A 10 -8.57 -8.03 -4.79
C ASP A 10 -7.47 -7.36 -5.63
N LEU A 11 -7.06 -7.99 -6.74
CA LEU A 11 -6.03 -7.47 -7.63
C LEU A 11 -6.45 -6.17 -8.33
N ASP A 12 -7.68 -6.11 -8.85
CA ASP A 12 -8.20 -4.89 -9.50
C ASP A 12 -8.22 -3.70 -8.53
N ILE A 13 -8.71 -3.90 -7.31
CA ILE A 13 -8.76 -2.87 -6.28
C ILE A 13 -7.36 -2.49 -5.81
N LEU A 14 -6.45 -3.45 -5.63
CA LEU A 14 -5.07 -3.20 -5.22
C LEU A 14 -4.34 -2.31 -6.24
N ARG A 15 -4.44 -2.63 -7.54
CA ARG A 15 -3.79 -1.88 -8.62
C ARG A 15 -4.29 -0.44 -8.69
N LYS A 16 -5.61 -0.25 -8.60
CA LYS A 16 -6.23 1.09 -8.58
C LYS A 16 -5.80 1.89 -7.36
N THR A 17 -5.75 1.26 -6.20
CA THR A 17 -5.30 1.90 -4.95
C THR A 17 -3.85 2.35 -5.08
N VAL A 18 -2.94 1.46 -5.48
CA VAL A 18 -1.51 1.81 -5.64
C VAL A 18 -1.30 2.86 -6.71
N PHE A 19 -2.07 2.84 -7.81
CA PHE A 19 -1.99 3.87 -8.85
C PHE A 19 -2.41 5.24 -8.32
N MET A 20 -3.50 5.30 -7.56
CA MET A 20 -3.99 6.57 -7.02
C MET A 20 -3.07 7.13 -5.94
N GLU A 21 -2.51 6.27 -5.10
CA GLU A 21 -1.61 6.66 -4.02
C GLU A 21 -0.19 6.98 -4.51
N ALA A 22 0.39 6.11 -5.34
CA ALA A 22 1.85 6.05 -5.53
C ALA A 22 2.33 6.06 -6.98
N ARG A 23 1.49 6.30 -8.00
CA ARG A 23 1.93 6.30 -9.42
C ARG A 23 3.12 7.23 -9.72
N GLY A 24 3.25 8.33 -8.97
CA GLY A 24 4.34 9.29 -9.11
C GLY A 24 5.63 8.90 -8.38
N GLU A 25 5.61 7.82 -7.59
CA GLU A 25 6.79 7.31 -6.88
C GLU A 25 7.56 6.31 -7.75
N SER A 26 8.80 6.03 -7.33
CA SER A 26 9.63 4.95 -7.89
C SER A 26 8.98 3.57 -7.73
N ALA A 27 9.48 2.57 -8.47
CA ALA A 27 9.02 1.19 -8.33
C ALA A 27 9.13 0.66 -6.89
N ASP A 28 10.22 0.99 -6.19
CA ASP A 28 10.38 0.66 -4.76
C ASP A 28 9.31 1.29 -3.87
N GLY A 29 8.94 2.55 -4.16
CA GLY A 29 7.90 3.26 -3.42
C GLY A 29 6.53 2.62 -3.61
N GLN A 30 6.19 2.29 -4.86
CA GLN A 30 4.96 1.58 -5.21
C GLN A 30 4.90 0.19 -4.57
N ALA A 31 6.00 -0.57 -4.65
CA ALA A 31 6.12 -1.89 -4.03
C ALA A 31 5.97 -1.82 -2.50
N ALA A 32 6.57 -0.83 -1.85
CA ALA A 32 6.43 -0.63 -0.41
C ALA A 32 4.97 -0.33 -0.01
N VAL A 33 4.20 0.40 -0.83
CA VAL A 33 2.75 0.60 -0.59
C VAL A 33 1.96 -0.69 -0.74
N VAL A 34 2.27 -1.53 -1.73
CA VAL A 34 1.68 -2.89 -1.85
C VAL A 34 1.92 -3.69 -0.58
N TYR A 35 3.15 -3.66 -0.05
CA TYR A 35 3.49 -4.37 1.18
C TYR A 35 2.80 -3.84 2.44
N VAL A 36 2.54 -2.54 2.53
CA VAL A 36 1.72 -1.98 3.61
C VAL A 36 0.31 -2.56 3.55
N ILE A 37 -0.31 -2.62 2.37
CA ILE A 37 -1.66 -3.18 2.20
C ILE A 37 -1.68 -4.66 2.57
N VAL A 38 -0.69 -5.44 2.10
CA VAL A 38 -0.56 -6.86 2.45
C VAL A 38 -0.32 -7.05 3.95
N THR A 39 0.53 -6.23 4.58
CA THR A 39 0.76 -6.25 6.03
C THR A 39 -0.53 -5.97 6.79
N ARG A 40 -1.31 -4.97 6.39
CA ARG A 40 -2.61 -4.64 6.99
C ARG A 40 -3.59 -5.82 6.91
N ALA A 41 -3.66 -6.49 5.75
CA ALA A 41 -4.50 -7.68 5.57
C ALA A 41 -4.02 -8.85 6.45
N ARG A 42 -2.71 -9.11 6.51
CA ARG A 42 -2.10 -10.13 7.39
C ARG A 42 -2.42 -9.89 8.87
N LEU A 43 -2.42 -8.62 9.30
CA LEU A 43 -2.77 -8.23 10.67
C LEU A 43 -4.25 -8.45 11.01
N ASN A 44 -5.12 -8.52 10.00
CA ASN A 44 -6.55 -8.81 10.13
C ASN A 44 -7.25 -7.96 11.22
N LYS A 45 -6.89 -6.68 11.34
CA LYS A 45 -7.56 -5.75 12.27
C LYS A 45 -8.78 -5.14 11.58
N SER A 46 -9.92 -5.08 12.28
CA SER A 46 -11.14 -4.44 11.78
C SER A 46 -10.96 -2.95 11.46
N TYR A 47 -10.00 -2.30 12.12
CA TYR A 47 -9.56 -0.94 11.84
C TYR A 47 -9.07 -0.78 10.39
N TRP A 48 -8.32 -1.77 9.89
CA TRP A 48 -7.80 -1.78 8.52
C TRP A 48 -8.78 -2.30 7.50
N GLY A 49 -9.77 -3.11 7.88
CA GLY A 49 -10.72 -3.73 6.94
C GLY A 49 -10.83 -5.24 7.09
N GLY A 50 -9.91 -5.87 7.82
CA GLY A 50 -9.88 -7.33 7.99
C GLY A 50 -8.79 -7.96 7.14
N SER A 51 -9.02 -9.20 6.68
CA SER A 51 -8.00 -10.03 6.05
C SER A 51 -8.01 -10.04 4.53
N LYS A 52 -8.94 -9.34 3.86
CA LYS A 52 -9.02 -9.27 2.40
C LYS A 52 -8.41 -7.97 1.88
N ILE A 53 -7.72 -8.05 0.75
CA ILE A 53 -6.98 -6.92 0.19
C ILE A 53 -7.94 -5.82 -0.26
N ALA A 54 -9.04 -6.19 -0.93
CA ALA A 54 -10.08 -5.26 -1.31
C ALA A 54 -10.70 -4.56 -0.09
N ASP A 55 -10.99 -5.31 0.98
CA ASP A 55 -11.54 -4.73 2.21
C ASP A 55 -10.58 -3.73 2.85
N VAL A 56 -9.27 -4.01 2.82
CA VAL A 56 -8.25 -3.07 3.32
C VAL A 56 -8.21 -1.79 2.50
N CYS A 57 -8.24 -1.92 1.18
CA CYS A 57 -8.19 -0.78 0.26
C CYS A 57 -9.46 0.09 0.34
N LEU A 58 -10.64 -0.55 0.46
CA LEU A 58 -11.94 0.11 0.42
C LEU A 58 -12.43 0.55 1.81
N LYS A 59 -11.72 0.21 2.88
CA LYS A 59 -12.07 0.64 4.24
C LYS A 59 -12.10 2.18 4.31
N PRO A 60 -13.21 2.79 4.74
CA PRO A 60 -13.31 4.24 4.85
C PRO A 60 -12.18 4.84 5.69
N GLY A 61 -11.52 5.86 5.16
CA GLY A 61 -10.40 6.58 5.80
C GLY A 61 -9.04 5.92 5.62
N GLN A 62 -8.94 4.76 4.95
CA GLN A 62 -7.64 4.11 4.71
C GLN A 62 -6.92 4.61 3.47
N PHE A 63 -7.67 4.90 2.42
CA PHE A 63 -7.16 5.44 1.16
C PHE A 63 -8.18 6.45 0.63
N GLU A 64 -7.82 7.74 0.71
CA GLU A 64 -8.74 8.83 0.41
C GLU A 64 -9.19 8.84 -1.05
N CYS A 65 -8.45 8.19 -1.95
CA CYS A 65 -8.80 8.06 -3.36
C CYS A 65 -10.18 7.45 -3.59
N TRP A 66 -10.67 6.59 -2.69
CA TRP A 66 -11.99 5.96 -2.79
C TRP A 66 -13.15 6.83 -2.30
N ASN A 67 -12.88 7.98 -1.66
CA ASN A 67 -13.93 8.89 -1.16
C ASN A 67 -14.55 9.76 -2.27
N SER A 68 -14.02 9.71 -3.50
CA SER A 68 -14.50 10.51 -4.62
C SER A 68 -14.50 9.69 -5.92
N SER A 69 -15.30 10.08 -6.90
CA SER A 69 -15.28 9.42 -8.21
C SER A 69 -13.97 9.76 -8.93
N THR A 70 -13.12 8.75 -9.10
CA THR A 70 -11.88 8.86 -9.87
C THR A 70 -12.01 8.10 -11.18
N ASN A 71 -11.88 8.79 -12.31
CA ASN A 71 -11.81 8.14 -13.62
C ASN A 71 -10.36 7.73 -13.88
N ILE A 72 -10.03 6.45 -13.67
CA ILE A 72 -8.70 5.88 -13.89
C ILE A 72 -8.64 5.36 -15.33
N ASP A 73 -7.74 5.91 -16.15
CA ASP A 73 -7.43 5.35 -17.47
C ASP A 73 -6.53 4.12 -17.32
N THR A 74 -7.17 2.95 -17.25
CA THR A 74 -6.49 1.65 -17.12
C THR A 74 -5.70 1.25 -18.37
N GLN A 75 -5.85 1.97 -19.48
CA GLN A 75 -5.11 1.71 -20.71
C GLN A 75 -3.82 2.53 -20.82
N SER A 76 -3.68 3.56 -19.99
CA SER A 76 -2.48 4.39 -19.92
C SER A 76 -1.23 3.58 -19.62
N GLN A 77 -0.09 4.03 -20.16
CA GLN A 77 1.20 3.39 -19.89
C GLN A 77 1.57 3.47 -18.40
N GLU A 78 1.20 4.56 -17.73
CA GLU A 78 1.45 4.75 -16.31
C GLU A 78 0.69 3.71 -15.47
N TYR A 79 -0.60 3.47 -15.78
CA TYR A 79 -1.37 2.44 -15.09
C TYR A 79 -0.79 1.04 -15.30
N LYS A 80 -0.41 0.72 -16.55
CA LYS A 80 0.23 -0.56 -16.88
C LYS A 80 1.56 -0.77 -16.15
N ASN A 81 2.33 0.30 -15.95
CA ASN A 81 3.56 0.22 -15.16
C ASN A 81 3.28 -0.11 -13.69
N VAL A 82 2.28 0.53 -13.08
CA VAL A 82 1.84 0.21 -11.70
C VAL A 82 1.30 -1.22 -11.62
N GLU A 83 0.49 -1.65 -12.60
CA GLU A 83 -0.04 -3.02 -12.67
C GLU A 83 1.09 -4.05 -12.70
N ASN A 84 2.15 -3.81 -13.49
CA ASN A 84 3.31 -4.70 -13.55
C ASN A 84 4.02 -4.77 -12.19
N ILE A 85 4.24 -3.64 -11.52
CA ILE A 85 4.88 -3.62 -10.20
C ILE A 85 4.04 -4.35 -9.15
N VAL A 86 2.72 -4.15 -9.14
CA VAL A 86 1.81 -4.88 -8.25
C VAL A 86 1.88 -6.38 -8.51
N ASN A 87 1.87 -6.80 -9.77
CA ASN A 87 1.99 -8.21 -10.14
C ASN A 87 3.35 -8.79 -9.74
N ASP A 88 4.42 -8.02 -9.93
CA ASP A 88 5.77 -8.41 -9.54
C ASP A 88 5.87 -8.65 -8.04
N VAL A 89 5.35 -7.74 -7.22
CA VAL A 89 5.30 -7.93 -5.76
C VAL A 89 4.44 -9.13 -5.38
N ILE A 90 3.24 -9.25 -5.94
CA ILE A 90 2.29 -10.28 -5.51
C ILE A 90 2.74 -11.69 -5.93
N PHE A 91 3.28 -11.88 -7.14
CA PHE A 91 3.49 -13.21 -7.71
C PHE A 91 4.95 -13.65 -7.81
N TYR A 92 5.91 -12.73 -7.94
CA TYR A 92 7.32 -13.06 -8.19
C TYR A 92 8.22 -12.68 -7.01
N ASN A 93 7.98 -11.51 -6.44
CA ASN A 93 8.49 -10.92 -5.21
C ASN A 93 10.01 -10.82 -5.00
N GLU A 94 10.85 -11.58 -5.69
CA GLU A 94 12.28 -11.66 -5.39
C GLU A 94 12.97 -10.29 -5.48
N ALA A 95 12.57 -9.45 -6.43
CA ALA A 95 13.14 -8.12 -6.66
C ALA A 95 12.70 -7.04 -5.65
N PHE A 96 11.64 -7.30 -4.87
CA PHE A 96 11.06 -6.31 -3.95
C PHE A 96 10.96 -6.83 -2.51
N LYS A 97 11.56 -7.99 -2.22
CA LYS A 97 11.39 -8.69 -0.94
C LYS A 97 11.90 -7.88 0.24
N GLU A 98 12.90 -7.02 0.05
CA GLU A 98 13.37 -6.10 1.08
C GLU A 98 12.28 -5.12 1.55
N HIS A 99 11.21 -4.95 0.77
CA HIS A 99 10.11 -4.07 1.12
C HIS A 99 9.09 -4.70 2.07
N ASP A 100 9.14 -6.02 2.28
CA ASP A 100 8.35 -6.76 3.30
C ASP A 100 8.96 -6.61 4.71
N ASP A 101 9.07 -5.38 5.21
CA ASP A 101 9.67 -5.09 6.51
C ASP A 101 8.64 -5.01 7.66
N GLY A 102 7.38 -5.33 7.36
CA GLY A 102 6.26 -5.25 8.30
C GLY A 102 5.77 -3.82 8.57
N SER A 103 6.08 -2.87 7.69
CA SER A 103 5.45 -1.54 7.73
C SER A 103 3.94 -1.66 7.52
N ASP A 104 3.16 -0.96 8.35
CA ASP A 104 1.70 -0.93 8.31
C ASP A 104 1.14 0.50 8.15
N HIS A 105 2.01 1.50 8.23
CA HIS A 105 1.72 2.90 7.97
C HIS A 105 2.77 3.52 7.06
N TYR A 106 2.37 4.59 6.38
CA TYR A 106 3.27 5.50 5.70
C TYR A 106 2.61 6.87 5.60
N ASN A 107 3.41 7.88 5.34
CA ASN A 107 2.94 9.25 5.19
C ASN A 107 3.96 10.04 4.37
N ASN A 108 3.55 11.15 3.74
CA ASN A 108 4.48 12.07 3.08
C ASN A 108 4.80 13.23 4.02
N PRO A 109 5.95 13.24 4.74
CA PRO A 109 6.22 14.24 5.76
C PRO A 109 6.38 15.66 5.19
N ASP A 110 6.75 15.79 3.91
CA ASP A 110 6.91 17.09 3.27
C ASP A 110 5.54 17.73 2.96
N LYS A 111 4.50 16.92 2.76
CA LYS A 111 3.11 17.37 2.53
C LYS A 111 2.29 17.45 3.82
N GLU A 112 2.50 16.50 4.73
CA GLU A 112 1.61 16.25 5.87
C GLU A 112 2.25 16.55 7.23
N GLY A 113 3.58 16.70 7.26
CA GLY A 113 4.37 16.72 8.48
C GLY A 113 4.45 15.35 9.17
N TYR A 114 5.14 15.32 10.31
CA TYR A 114 5.12 14.18 11.23
C TYR A 114 3.95 14.36 12.21
N ARG A 115 2.83 13.69 11.92
CA ARG A 115 1.62 13.72 12.75
C ARG A 115 1.85 13.04 14.11
N GLU A 116 1.05 13.36 15.11
CA GLU A 116 1.18 12.81 16.48
C GLU A 116 1.15 11.27 16.53
N TRP A 117 0.35 10.62 15.66
CA TRP A 117 0.27 9.17 15.58
C TRP A 117 1.62 8.52 15.27
N THR A 118 2.52 9.23 14.58
CA THR A 118 3.85 8.71 14.24
C THR A 118 4.72 8.44 15.47
N ASN A 119 4.42 9.06 16.62
CA ASN A 119 5.11 8.80 17.89
C ASN A 119 4.86 7.36 18.42
N ASN A 120 3.72 6.75 18.04
CA ASN A 120 3.35 5.40 18.41
C ASN A 120 3.90 4.33 17.43
N CYS A 121 4.70 4.75 16.46
CA CYS A 121 5.28 3.86 15.47
C CYS A 121 6.81 3.98 15.47
N ASP A 122 7.49 2.93 15.02
CA ASP A 122 8.90 2.95 14.68
C ASP A 122 9.06 3.27 13.18
N LYS A 123 9.97 4.19 12.85
CA LYS A 123 10.33 4.49 11.46
C LYS A 123 11.08 3.29 10.87
N THR A 124 10.59 2.74 9.76
CA THR A 124 11.23 1.60 9.10
C THR A 124 12.19 2.08 8.01
N LYS A 125 11.67 2.79 7.01
CA LYS A 125 12.44 3.29 5.86
C LYS A 125 11.83 4.54 5.25
N LYS A 126 12.65 5.27 4.49
CA LYS A 126 12.21 6.40 3.65
C LYS A 126 12.50 6.05 2.19
N ILE A 127 11.47 6.07 1.35
CA ILE A 127 11.58 5.84 -0.10
C ILE A 127 10.85 6.98 -0.79
N GLY A 128 11.55 7.71 -1.66
CA GLY A 128 11.00 8.89 -2.31
C GLY A 128 10.42 9.89 -1.31
N GLY A 129 9.17 10.29 -1.54
CA GLY A 129 8.45 11.22 -0.66
C GLY A 129 7.91 10.61 0.63
N TYR A 130 7.92 9.27 0.75
CA TYR A 130 7.26 8.57 1.85
C TYR A 130 8.21 8.16 2.97
N GLN A 131 7.78 8.41 4.21
CA GLN A 131 8.29 7.73 5.38
C GLN A 131 7.34 6.57 5.72
N PHE A 132 7.88 5.37 5.86
CA PHE A 132 7.16 4.17 6.28
C PHE A 132 7.39 3.90 7.77
N TYR A 133 6.41 3.26 8.39
CA TYR A 133 6.42 2.96 9.82
C TYR A 133 5.79 1.61 10.13
N LYS A 134 6.20 1.07 11.27
CA LYS A 134 5.60 -0.09 11.93
C LYS A 134 5.05 0.30 13.28
N THR A 135 3.80 -0.06 13.54
CA THR A 135 3.14 0.12 14.84
C THR A 135 3.92 -0.52 15.99
N LYS A 136 4.11 0.21 17.10
CA LYS A 136 4.64 -0.36 18.35
C LYS A 136 3.59 -1.25 19.04
N PRO A 137 4.01 -2.26 19.84
CA PRO A 137 3.07 -3.05 20.63
C PRO A 137 2.16 -2.16 21.49
N GLY A 138 0.85 -2.41 21.43
CA GLY A 138 -0.15 -1.67 22.22
C GLY A 138 -0.83 -0.50 21.50
N PHE A 139 -0.46 -0.23 20.24
CA PHE A 139 -1.15 0.70 19.33
C PHE A 139 -2.02 -0.04 18.28
#